data_AF-A0A3B0YHT0-F1
#
_entry.id   AF-A0A3B0YHT0-F1
#
_cell.length_a   1.000
_cell.length_b   1.000
_cell.length_c   1.000
_cell.angle_alpha   90.00
_cell.angle_beta   90.00
_cell.angle_gamma   90.00
#
_symmetry.space_group_name_H-M   'P 1'
#
loop_
_entity.id
_entity.type
_entity.pdbx_description
1 polymer ?
#
loop_
_entity_poly.entity_id
_entity_poly.type
_entity_poly.pdbx_seq_one_letter_code
_entity_poly.pdbx_strand_id
1 'polypeptide(L)'
;MMRVCFCEPNADIEPEGGLFIWMKMPEKIDIIKMNNQAANQGIMLAPGNLFKLHQERSQWMPFNVASCNQPFHLPFLKKSLISGNKN
;
A
#
# COMPACT_ATOMS: atom_id res chain seq x y z
N MET A 1 2.06 13.85 -6.22
CA MET A 1 2.80 13.35 -7.41
C MET A 1 2.95 11.85 -7.23
N MET A 2 2.32 11.08 -8.11
CA MET A 2 2.16 9.63 -8.01
C MET A 2 3.44 8.95 -8.49
N ARG A 3 4.06 8.09 -7.68
CA ARG A 3 5.28 7.35 -8.07
C ARG A 3 4.95 5.86 -8.11
N VAL A 4 5.17 5.26 -9.27
CA VAL A 4 5.23 3.81 -9.48
C VAL A 4 6.71 3.50 -9.65
N CYS A 5 7.29 2.72 -8.76
CA CYS A 5 8.68 2.26 -8.88
C CYS A 5 8.69 0.75 -8.75
N PHE A 6 9.41 0.05 -9.63
CA PHE A 6 10.51 -0.85 -9.26
C PHE A 6 11.26 -1.36 -10.51
N CYS A 7 12.49 -0.88 -10.70
CA CYS A 7 13.69 -1.57 -11.23
C CYS A 7 14.90 -0.61 -11.03
N GLU A 8 16.03 -1.09 -10.48
CA GLU A 8 17.27 -0.31 -10.19
C GLU A 8 18.09 0.06 -11.46
N PRO A 9 19.21 0.81 -11.40
CA PRO A 9 19.55 1.99 -10.59
C PRO A 9 19.84 3.24 -11.44
N ASN A 10 19.62 3.25 -12.76
CA ASN A 10 20.04 4.38 -13.64
C ASN A 10 19.12 4.68 -14.83
N ALA A 11 17.83 4.36 -14.74
CA ALA A 11 16.89 4.80 -15.76
C ALA A 11 15.62 5.29 -15.11
N ASP A 12 15.43 6.61 -15.11
CA ASP A 12 14.13 7.24 -14.89
C ASP A 12 13.21 6.84 -16.06
N ILE A 13 12.67 5.63 -16.00
CA ILE A 13 11.57 5.20 -16.85
C ILE A 13 10.30 5.61 -16.12
N GLU A 14 9.69 6.71 -16.55
CA GLU A 14 8.34 7.08 -16.13
C GLU A 14 7.37 6.06 -16.76
N PRO A 15 6.66 5.24 -15.96
CA PRO A 15 5.73 4.27 -16.52
C PRO A 15 4.55 5.01 -17.14
N GLU A 16 4.34 4.80 -18.45
CA GLU A 16 3.24 5.40 -19.24
C GLU A 16 1.83 5.10 -18.69
N GLY A 17 1.74 4.13 -17.77
CA GLY A 17 0.54 3.75 -17.04
C GLY A 17 0.78 2.47 -16.24
N GLY A 18 -0.15 2.14 -15.35
CA GLY A 18 -0.10 0.91 -14.57
C GLY A 18 -1.35 0.72 -13.72
N LEU A 19 -1.73 -0.53 -13.48
CA LEU A 19 -2.87 -0.86 -12.62
C LEU A 19 -2.61 -0.50 -11.16
N PHE A 20 -1.36 -0.29 -10.74
CA PHE A 20 -0.99 -0.13 -9.34
C PHE A 20 -0.32 1.22 -9.05
N ILE A 21 -0.78 1.90 -8.01
CA ILE A 21 -0.12 3.04 -7.39
C ILE A 21 0.59 2.56 -6.13
N TRP A 22 1.87 2.90 -5.97
CA TRP A 22 2.58 2.67 -4.72
C TRP A 22 2.44 3.87 -3.80
N MET A 23 2.10 3.60 -2.54
CA MET A 23 2.02 4.62 -1.51
C MET A 23 2.93 4.24 -0.35
N LYS A 24 3.71 5.22 0.13
CA LYS A 24 4.41 5.10 1.41
C LYS A 24 3.44 5.43 2.55
N MET A 25 3.24 4.49 3.46
CA MET A 25 2.44 4.68 4.66
C MET A 25 3.22 5.48 5.72
N PRO A 26 2.52 6.24 6.59
CA PRO A 26 3.14 6.87 7.74
C PRO A 26 3.87 5.87 8.65
N GLU A 27 5.07 6.22 9.13
CA GLU A 27 5.92 5.31 9.93
C GLU A 27 5.25 4.74 11.19
N LYS A 28 4.32 5.51 11.77
CA LYS A 28 3.52 5.11 12.94
C LYS A 28 2.48 4.02 12.66
N ILE A 29 2.26 3.69 11.38
CA ILE A 29 1.35 2.63 10.99
C ILE A 29 2.14 1.33 10.86
N ASP A 30 1.68 0.32 11.58
CA ASP A 30 2.09 -1.05 11.37
C ASP A 30 1.27 -1.63 10.20
N ILE A 31 1.90 -1.66 9.02
CA ILE A 31 1.28 -2.15 7.78
C ILE A 31 0.86 -3.62 7.93
N ILE A 32 1.63 -4.46 8.62
CA ILE A 32 1.31 -5.88 8.76
C ILE A 32 0.07 -6.05 9.62
N LYS A 33 0.01 -5.34 10.75
CA LYS A 33 -1.17 -5.33 11.61
C LYS A 33 -2.41 -4.81 10.88
N MET A 34 -2.27 -3.72 10.12
CA MET A 34 -3.36 -3.16 9.32
C MET A 34 -3.82 -4.14 8.23
N ASN A 35 -2.89 -4.82 7.55
CA ASN A 35 -3.21 -5.83 6.55
C ASN A 35 -4.01 -7.00 7.15
N ASN A 36 -3.61 -7.49 8.32
CA ASN A 36 -4.35 -8.56 9.02
C ASN A 36 -5.76 -8.11 9.42
N GLN A 37 -5.91 -6.85 9.88
CA GLN A 37 -7.23 -6.29 10.19
C GLN A 37 -8.12 -6.14 8.96
N ALA A 38 -7.53 -5.80 7.81
CA ALA A 38 -8.23 -5.72 6.52
C ALA A 38 -8.70 -7.11 6.06
N ALA A 39 -7.81 -8.10 6.14
CA ALA A 39 -8.11 -9.49 5.76
C ALA A 39 -9.27 -10.08 6.56
N ASN A 40 -9.35 -9.78 7.87
CA ASN A 40 -10.48 -10.19 8.72
C ASN A 40 -11.83 -9.57 8.29
N GLN A 41 -11.80 -8.50 7.49
CA GLN A 41 -12.99 -7.83 6.93
C GLN A 41 -13.20 -8.17 5.45
N GLY A 42 -12.48 -9.17 4.92
CA GLY A 42 -12.53 -9.56 3.52
C GLY A 42 -11.86 -8.56 2.56
N ILE A 43 -11.07 -7.61 3.08
CA ILE A 43 -10.36 -6.61 2.29
C ILE A 43 -8.93 -7.11 2.08
N MET A 44 -8.59 -7.40 0.83
CA MET A 44 -7.22 -7.77 0.46
C MET A 44 -6.38 -6.52 0.26
N LEU A 45 -5.38 -6.32 1.12
CA LEU A 45 -4.31 -5.37 0.92
C LEU A 45 -3.02 -6.12 0.56
N ALA A 46 -2.06 -5.40 -0.01
CA ALA A 46 -0.82 -5.99 -0.50
C ALA A 46 0.37 -5.32 0.19
N PRO A 47 0.76 -5.72 1.41
CA PRO A 47 1.84 -5.05 2.13
C PRO A 47 3.17 -5.22 1.37
N GLY A 48 3.98 -4.16 1.35
CA GLY A 48 5.18 -4.09 0.49
C GLY A 48 6.27 -5.10 0.82
N ASN A 49 6.23 -5.74 2.00
CA ASN A 49 7.15 -6.82 2.35
C ASN A 49 6.93 -8.05 1.47
N LEU A 50 5.72 -8.31 0.96
CA LEU A 50 5.45 -9.41 0.04
C LEU A 50 6.22 -9.28 -1.29
N PHE A 51 6.69 -8.08 -1.62
CA PHE A 51 7.42 -7.77 -2.85
C PHE A 51 8.93 -7.67 -2.62
N LYS A 52 9.41 -8.03 -1.42
CA LYS A 52 10.83 -8.11 -1.09
C LYS A 52 11.26 -9.56 -0.98
N LEU A 53 12.47 -9.84 -1.47
CA LEU A 53 13.05 -11.20 -1.51
C LEU A 53 13.01 -11.90 -0.14
N HIS A 54 13.37 -11.18 0.93
CA HIS A 54 13.43 -11.72 2.29
C HIS A 54 12.26 -11.26 3.17
N GLN A 55 11.17 -10.78 2.57
CA GLN A 55 9.97 -10.28 3.27
C GLN A 55 10.26 -9.27 4.39
N GLU A 56 11.32 -8.50 4.24
CA GLU A 56 11.72 -7.49 5.21
C GLU A 56 10.63 -6.44 5.38
N ARG A 57 10.65 -5.76 6.53
CA ARG A 57 9.72 -4.66 6.78
C ARG A 57 9.78 -3.63 5.64
N SER A 58 8.58 -3.23 5.19
CA SER A 58 8.39 -2.21 4.19
C SER A 58 7.26 -1.30 4.64
N GLN A 59 7.43 0.00 4.44
CA GLN A 59 6.38 1.00 4.63
C GLN A 59 5.64 1.32 3.33
N TRP A 60 5.86 0.56 2.28
CA TRP A 60 5.22 0.77 0.99
C TRP A 60 4.07 -0.22 0.78
N MET A 61 3.03 0.20 0.06
CA MET A 61 1.90 -0.65 -0.29
C MET A 61 1.39 -0.30 -1.69
N PRO A 62 1.36 -1.25 -2.65
CA PRO A 62 0.69 -1.07 -3.92
C PRO A 62 -0.83 -1.15 -3.77
N PHE A 63 -1.52 -0.28 -4.51
CA PHE A 63 -2.96 -0.23 -4.63
C PHE A 63 -3.38 -0.39 -6.07
N ASN A 64 -4.23 -1.38 -6.36
CA ASN A 64 -4.82 -1.49 -7.69
C ASN A 64 -5.86 -0.37 -7.88
N VAL A 65 -5.60 0.58 -8.76
CA VAL A 65 -6.46 1.75 -9.03
C VAL A 65 -7.85 1.33 -9.50
N ALA A 66 -7.94 0.30 -10.34
CA ALA A 66 -9.21 -0.22 -10.83
C ALA A 66 -10.08 -0.80 -9.69
N SER A 67 -9.44 -1.33 -8.64
CA SER A 67 -10.12 -1.88 -7.46
C SER A 67 -10.28 -0.87 -6.32
N CYS A 68 -9.76 0.36 -6.44
CA CYS A 68 -9.84 1.35 -5.37
C CYS A 68 -11.26 1.88 -5.17
N ASN A 69 -12.13 1.84 -6.19
CA ASN A 69 -13.51 2.33 -6.06
C ASN A 69 -14.49 1.33 -5.41
N GLN A 70 -13.98 0.23 -4.84
CA GLN A 70 -14.83 -0.73 -4.13
C GLN A 70 -15.35 -0.12 -2.82
N PRO A 71 -16.64 -0.33 -2.45
CA PRO A 71 -17.30 0.40 -1.36
C PRO A 71 -16.57 0.34 -0.01
N PHE A 72 -15.85 -0.73 0.26
CA PHE A 72 -15.23 -0.99 1.56
C PHE A 72 -13.74 -0.62 1.63
N HIS A 73 -13.07 -0.45 0.49
CA HIS A 73 -11.61 -0.26 0.43
C HIS A 73 -11.19 1.13 0.95
N LEU A 74 -11.74 2.20 0.36
CA LEU A 74 -11.38 3.57 0.75
C LEU A 74 -11.81 3.93 2.17
N PRO A 75 -13.03 3.57 2.65
CA PRO A 75 -13.42 3.85 4.03
C PRO A 75 -12.53 3.13 5.05
N PHE A 76 -12.16 1.87 4.80
CA PHE A 76 -11.23 1.14 5.66
C PHE A 76 -9.89 1.85 5.75
N LEU A 77 -9.29 2.21 4.60
CA LEU A 77 -8.00 2.90 4.56
C LEU A 77 -8.06 4.24 5.31
N LYS A 78 -9.10 5.04 5.06
CA LYS A 78 -9.30 6.32 5.75
C LYS A 78 -9.37 6.14 7.27
N LYS A 79 -10.15 5.16 7.74
CA LYS A 79 -10.28 4.84 9.17
C LYS A 79 -8.93 4.40 9.77
N SER A 80 -8.21 3.51 9.10
CA SER A 80 -6.91 2.99 9.54
C SER A 80 -5.85 4.10 9.62
N LEU A 81 -5.83 5.00 8.65
CA LEU A 81 -4.92 6.16 8.63
C LEU A 81 -5.22 7.16 9.76
N ILE A 82 -6.50 7.41 10.07
CA ILE A 82 -6.91 8.30 11.17
C ILE A 82 -6.67 7.65 12.54
N SER A 83 -6.97 6.36 12.68
CA SER A 83 -6.79 5.64 13.95
C SER A 83 -5.32 5.48 14.30
N GLY A 84 -4.43 5.32 13.32
CA GLY A 84 -2.98 5.33 13.52
C GLY A 84 -2.41 6.73 13.81
N ASN A 85 -3.25 7.77 13.80
CA ASN A 85 -2.89 9.16 14.08
C ASN A 85 -3.13 9.56 15.55
N LYS A 86 -3.79 8.69 16.33
CA LYS A 86 -4.00 8.88 17.78
C LYS A 86 -2.86 8.20 18.54
N ASN A 87 -1.74 8.89 18.69
CA ASN A 87 -0.71 8.68 19.71
C ASN A 87 -0.08 10.03 20.01
#